data_AF-A0A9P5EYF8-F1
#
_entry.id   AF-A0A9P5EYF8-F1
#
_cell.length_a   1.000
_cell.length_b   1.000
_cell.length_c   1.000
_cell.angle_alpha   90.00
_cell.angle_beta   90.00
_cell.angle_gamma   90.00
#
_symmetry.space_group_name_H-M   'P 1'
#
loop_
_entity.id
_entity.type
_entity.pdbx_description
1 polymer ?
#
loop_
_entity_poly.entity_id
_entity_poly.type
_entity_poly.pdbx_seq_one_letter_code
_entity_poly.pdbx_strand_id
1 'polypeptide(L)'
;MRYQETAALGLLHAGLATALTYASNQVEVISDTEVVAANFPEVEGVELLSPAFANPDSVPGTFANGTSGPTDQATLDYYLQTLAARNEWMTYHNPDFKSEEGRTIPYVYLSTTKRISDGLASHANASVPSKVRIWMQGGVHGNEPGGDQALLALLGRFDANTTWAASILDKVDIMMLPRYNPDGVAYFQRYFATNFDPNRDHTKLARQQTRDIKKLVMSFAPHVGVDCHEYSPTQAWGTKEQWIDAQDGQFSAMKNANIHADIRNISEAVFANAIAVAMEERGLRWGPYVVGSDGTDDIVLEETTGDAKIGDSSVALSQAIMFLTETRGIGLADQHFQRRVATGLTMVETIVQTAADHAEEVYQTVENARTKFIESTEDIVITESPRPTNISWQFIEAETGALVDVPVQFLNTTPVVANLTRARPEAYVFSKAWADVAERLRVAGVTVQTLEFDFSGEVEALNVTSAIVAASKYEGVARSTVESAIVKKEVKIPAGGFWVSTRQKNAAHAFVTLEPEGIDSYATFNILPVNVGDEYPVYRVMG
;
A
#
# COMPACT_ATOMS: atom_id res chain seq x y z
N MET A 1 20.37 -0.77 34.47
CA MET A 1 19.57 -1.97 34.80
C MET A 1 18.29 -1.90 33.99
N ARG A 2 18.15 -2.82 33.02
CA ARG A 2 16.96 -3.19 32.23
C ARG A 2 16.17 -2.06 31.53
N TYR A 3 16.67 -1.65 30.37
CA TYR A 3 15.84 -1.26 29.21
C TYR A 3 16.34 -2.10 28.02
N GLN A 4 16.08 -3.40 28.09
CA GLN A 4 16.16 -4.34 26.98
C GLN A 4 14.87 -5.14 27.07
N GLU A 5 14.25 -5.44 25.92
CA GLU A 5 12.89 -5.96 25.72
C GLU A 5 11.81 -4.89 25.44
N THR A 6 12.00 -4.06 24.41
CA THR A 6 10.87 -3.77 23.51
C THR A 6 10.99 -4.74 22.35
N ALA A 7 10.40 -5.92 22.54
CA ALA A 7 10.20 -6.86 21.46
C ALA A 7 9.41 -6.15 20.35
N ALA A 8 9.90 -6.25 19.12
CA ALA A 8 9.14 -5.97 17.92
C ALA A 8 7.95 -6.96 17.86
N LEU A 9 6.86 -6.61 18.53
CA LEU A 9 5.57 -7.30 18.44
C LEU A 9 4.81 -6.71 17.25
N GLY A 10 5.41 -6.84 16.06
CA GLY A 10 4.67 -6.66 14.83
C GLY A 10 3.66 -7.80 14.70
N LEU A 11 2.37 -7.45 14.82
CA LEU A 11 1.21 -8.20 14.32
C LEU A 11 1.20 -9.70 14.66
N LEU A 12 0.73 -10.01 15.87
CA LEU A 12 0.07 -11.28 16.17
C LEU A 12 -1.29 -10.96 16.77
N HIS A 13 -2.26 -10.65 15.91
CA HIS A 13 -3.59 -11.18 16.16
C HIS A 13 -3.50 -12.70 16.01
N ALA A 14 -3.07 -13.35 17.10
CA ALA A 14 -3.39 -14.73 17.35
C ALA A 14 -4.86 -14.81 17.82
N GLY A 15 -5.79 -14.31 17.01
CA GLY A 15 -7.07 -14.99 16.92
C GLY A 15 -6.74 -16.41 16.50
N LEU A 16 -7.23 -17.41 17.23
CA LEU A 16 -7.06 -18.83 16.92
C LEU A 16 -7.02 -19.01 15.39
N ALA A 17 -5.83 -19.26 14.84
CA ALA A 17 -5.65 -19.32 13.40
C ALA A 17 -6.49 -20.48 12.88
N THR A 18 -7.70 -20.19 12.44
CA THR A 18 -8.46 -21.09 11.58
C THR A 18 -7.53 -21.36 10.41
N ALA A 19 -7.13 -22.62 10.25
CA ALA A 19 -6.24 -22.99 9.17
C ALA A 19 -6.86 -22.51 7.85
N LEU A 20 -6.14 -21.65 7.13
CA LEU A 20 -6.62 -21.11 5.86
C LEU A 20 -6.94 -22.28 4.93
N THR A 21 -8.12 -22.24 4.35
CA THR A 21 -8.60 -23.23 3.37
C THR A 21 -8.46 -22.65 1.97
N TYR A 22 -8.61 -23.48 0.94
CA TYR A 22 -8.67 -22.96 -0.42
C TYR A 22 -10.07 -22.38 -0.67
N ALA A 23 -10.16 -21.13 -1.13
CA ALA A 23 -11.40 -20.49 -1.61
C ALA A 23 -12.58 -20.49 -0.62
N SER A 24 -12.32 -20.51 0.70
CA SER A 24 -13.34 -20.53 1.75
C SER A 24 -12.83 -19.86 3.04
N ASN A 25 -12.24 -18.68 2.88
CA ASN A 25 -11.70 -17.86 3.99
C ASN A 25 -12.52 -16.56 4.17
N GLN A 26 -13.84 -16.64 3.99
CA GLN A 26 -14.72 -15.52 4.31
C GLN A 26 -14.63 -15.20 5.80
N VAL A 27 -14.67 -13.91 6.14
CA VAL A 27 -14.82 -13.48 7.52
C VAL A 27 -16.29 -13.64 7.94
N GLU A 28 -16.53 -13.88 9.22
CA GLU A 28 -17.89 -13.90 9.76
C GLU A 28 -18.56 -12.53 9.58
N VAL A 29 -19.85 -12.54 9.25
CA VAL A 29 -20.65 -11.31 9.23
C VAL A 29 -21.06 -10.97 10.66
N ILE A 30 -20.60 -9.82 11.13
CA ILE A 30 -20.90 -9.28 12.45
C ILE A 30 -21.49 -7.89 12.23
N SER A 31 -22.81 -7.80 12.23
CA SER A 31 -23.52 -6.54 12.04
C SER A 31 -23.46 -5.69 13.31
N ASP A 32 -23.38 -4.37 13.13
CA ASP A 32 -23.61 -3.42 14.20
C ASP A 32 -24.99 -3.59 14.80
N THR A 33 -25.07 -3.42 16.12
CA THR A 33 -26.34 -3.27 16.84
C THR A 33 -27.07 -2.02 16.39
N GLU A 34 -28.38 -1.94 16.60
CA GLU A 34 -29.19 -0.77 16.22
C GLU A 34 -28.64 0.55 16.80
N VAL A 35 -28.15 0.53 18.04
CA VAL A 35 -27.59 1.72 18.72
C VAL A 35 -26.25 2.16 18.12
N VAL A 36 -25.40 1.22 17.69
CA VAL A 36 -24.15 1.55 16.98
C VAL A 36 -24.47 2.01 15.55
N ALA A 37 -25.33 1.28 14.84
CA ALA A 37 -25.75 1.57 13.47
C ALA A 37 -26.37 2.97 13.31
N ALA A 38 -27.04 3.49 14.35
CA ALA A 38 -27.58 4.85 14.38
C ALA A 38 -26.52 5.95 14.20
N ASN A 39 -25.24 5.65 14.41
CA ASN A 39 -24.12 6.56 14.17
C ASN A 39 -23.70 6.63 12.70
N PHE A 40 -24.25 5.79 11.82
CA PHE A 40 -23.79 5.63 10.44
C PHE A 40 -24.95 5.76 9.43
N PRO A 41 -25.71 6.88 9.43
CA PRO A 41 -26.74 7.12 8.44
C PRO A 41 -26.11 7.31 7.04
N GLU A 42 -26.91 7.09 6.00
CA GLU A 42 -26.49 7.39 4.62
C GLU A 42 -25.99 8.84 4.49
N VAL A 43 -24.99 9.04 3.64
CA VAL A 43 -24.42 10.37 3.39
C VAL A 43 -25.31 11.11 2.41
N GLU A 44 -25.99 12.14 2.88
CA GLU A 44 -26.86 12.98 2.05
C GLU A 44 -26.08 13.70 0.95
N GLY A 45 -26.71 13.86 -0.22
CA GLY A 45 -26.14 14.62 -1.33
C GLY A 45 -24.98 13.96 -2.08
N VAL A 46 -24.65 12.69 -1.78
CA VAL A 46 -23.63 11.92 -2.49
C VAL A 46 -24.29 10.91 -3.44
N GLU A 47 -24.22 11.18 -4.74
CA GLU A 47 -24.62 10.22 -5.77
C GLU A 47 -23.48 9.24 -6.05
N LEU A 48 -23.76 7.94 -5.89
CA LEU A 48 -22.80 6.87 -6.15
C LEU A 48 -23.09 6.23 -7.51
N LEU A 49 -22.12 6.32 -8.41
CA LEU A 49 -22.24 5.88 -9.80
C LEU A 49 -21.47 4.59 -10.11
N SER A 50 -21.08 3.82 -9.09
CA SER A 50 -20.53 2.47 -9.28
C SER A 50 -21.64 1.46 -9.63
N PRO A 51 -21.30 0.31 -10.25
CA PRO A 51 -22.31 -0.65 -10.72
C PRO A 51 -23.33 -1.08 -9.65
N ALA A 52 -22.88 -1.31 -8.42
CA ALA A 52 -23.74 -1.71 -7.31
C ALA A 52 -24.83 -0.69 -6.96
N PHE A 53 -24.62 0.60 -7.26
CA PHE A 53 -25.58 1.68 -6.97
C PHE A 53 -26.34 2.14 -8.21
N ALA A 54 -25.68 2.13 -9.38
CA ALA A 54 -26.32 2.46 -10.66
C ALA A 54 -27.32 1.38 -11.10
N ASN A 55 -27.13 0.13 -10.69
CA ASN A 55 -28.06 -0.97 -10.92
C ASN A 55 -28.18 -1.87 -9.67
N PRO A 56 -28.96 -1.47 -8.65
CA PRO A 56 -29.08 -2.21 -7.40
C PRO A 56 -29.58 -3.65 -7.58
N ASP A 57 -30.38 -3.91 -8.61
CA ASP A 57 -30.88 -5.26 -8.94
C ASP A 57 -29.77 -6.22 -9.38
N SER A 58 -28.58 -5.71 -9.73
CA SER A 58 -27.40 -6.53 -10.04
C SER A 58 -26.61 -7.00 -8.82
N VAL A 59 -26.88 -6.41 -7.64
CA VAL A 59 -26.17 -6.77 -6.40
C VAL A 59 -26.63 -8.17 -5.95
N PRO A 60 -25.72 -9.15 -5.81
CA PRO A 60 -26.10 -10.49 -5.39
C PRO A 60 -26.67 -10.47 -3.97
N GLY A 61 -27.81 -11.15 -3.74
CA GLY A 61 -28.37 -11.29 -2.38
C GLY A 61 -27.44 -12.01 -1.40
N THR A 62 -26.45 -12.73 -1.89
CA THR A 62 -25.36 -13.36 -1.10
C THR A 62 -24.38 -12.35 -0.51
N PHE A 63 -24.38 -11.09 -0.98
CA PHE A 63 -23.58 -10.01 -0.41
C PHE A 63 -23.99 -9.71 1.03
N ALA A 64 -25.29 -9.67 1.31
CA ALA A 64 -25.83 -9.48 2.67
C ALA A 64 -25.35 -10.54 3.67
N ASN A 65 -25.02 -11.74 3.18
CA ASN A 65 -24.50 -12.84 3.99
C ASN A 65 -22.97 -12.88 4.02
N GLY A 66 -22.26 -11.91 3.41
CA GLY A 66 -20.80 -11.88 3.37
C GLY A 66 -20.19 -13.04 2.60
N THR A 67 -20.87 -13.55 1.56
CA THR A 67 -20.40 -14.70 0.76
C THR A 67 -20.04 -14.36 -0.69
N SER A 68 -20.28 -13.11 -1.10
CA SER A 68 -19.89 -12.57 -2.41
C SER A 68 -19.73 -11.06 -2.32
N GLY A 69 -18.90 -10.47 -3.19
CA GLY A 69 -18.87 -9.01 -3.37
C GLY A 69 -20.13 -8.44 -4.03
N PRO A 70 -20.32 -7.11 -4.00
CA PRO A 70 -21.51 -6.43 -4.53
C PRO A 70 -21.53 -6.30 -6.06
N THR A 71 -20.35 -6.38 -6.70
CA THR A 71 -20.19 -6.26 -8.16
C THR A 71 -19.32 -7.43 -8.65
N ASP A 72 -19.85 -8.29 -9.49
CA ASP A 72 -19.08 -9.41 -10.07
C ASP A 72 -18.04 -8.93 -11.11
N GLN A 73 -17.19 -9.85 -11.57
CA GLN A 73 -16.11 -9.50 -12.50
C GLN A 73 -16.62 -9.06 -13.89
N ALA A 74 -17.69 -9.70 -14.38
CA ALA A 74 -18.22 -9.39 -15.71
C ALA A 74 -18.88 -8.01 -15.74
N THR A 75 -19.58 -7.65 -14.67
CA THR A 75 -20.24 -6.36 -14.48
C THR A 75 -19.20 -5.25 -14.36
N LEU A 76 -18.13 -5.45 -13.57
CA LEU A 76 -17.01 -4.52 -13.51
C LEU A 76 -16.40 -4.31 -14.91
N ASP A 77 -16.09 -5.39 -15.62
CA ASP A 77 -15.45 -5.34 -16.93
C ASP A 77 -16.33 -4.61 -17.97
N TYR A 78 -17.62 -4.92 -18.01
CA TYR A 78 -18.59 -4.26 -18.87
C TYR A 78 -18.73 -2.76 -18.56
N TYR A 79 -18.74 -2.40 -17.27
CA TYR A 79 -18.80 -1.01 -16.83
C TYR A 79 -17.59 -0.22 -17.33
N LEU A 80 -16.37 -0.74 -17.14
CA LEU A 80 -15.14 -0.08 -17.60
C LEU A 80 -15.11 0.07 -19.13
N GLN A 81 -15.47 -0.98 -19.88
CA GLN A 81 -15.55 -0.93 -21.34
C GLN A 81 -16.57 0.11 -21.83
N THR A 82 -17.74 0.17 -21.20
CA THR A 82 -18.80 1.12 -21.56
C THR A 82 -18.39 2.56 -21.33
N LEU A 83 -17.76 2.85 -20.19
CA LEU A 83 -17.22 4.19 -19.91
C LEU A 83 -16.13 4.58 -20.91
N ALA A 84 -15.19 3.68 -21.19
CA ALA A 84 -14.12 3.94 -22.15
C ALA A 84 -14.64 4.15 -23.58
N ALA A 85 -15.67 3.40 -23.99
CA ALA A 85 -16.24 3.51 -25.33
C ALA A 85 -16.95 4.85 -25.60
N ARG A 86 -17.45 5.52 -24.55
CA ARG A 86 -18.19 6.80 -24.67
C ARG A 86 -17.39 8.04 -24.28
N ASN A 87 -16.18 7.87 -23.75
CA ASN A 87 -15.32 8.96 -23.32
C ASN A 87 -13.97 8.92 -24.03
N GLU A 88 -13.69 9.92 -24.88
CA GLU A 88 -12.40 10.01 -25.60
C GLU A 88 -11.18 10.12 -24.66
N TRP A 89 -11.39 10.59 -23.43
CA TRP A 89 -10.35 10.74 -22.42
C TRP A 89 -10.04 9.46 -21.66
N MET A 90 -10.78 8.36 -21.86
CA MET A 90 -10.63 7.11 -21.13
C MET A 90 -10.25 5.97 -22.06
N THR A 91 -9.23 5.19 -21.70
CA THR A 91 -8.88 3.97 -22.40
C THR A 91 -8.95 2.76 -21.48
N TYR A 92 -9.66 1.73 -21.93
CA TYR A 92 -9.73 0.42 -21.28
C TYR A 92 -8.56 -0.47 -21.70
N HIS A 93 -8.01 -1.23 -20.75
CA HIS A 93 -6.98 -2.22 -20.96
C HIS A 93 -7.34 -3.56 -20.33
N ASN A 94 -7.19 -4.63 -21.10
CA ASN A 94 -7.20 -6.01 -20.61
C ASN A 94 -5.81 -6.60 -20.82
N PRO A 95 -4.92 -6.57 -19.82
CA PRO A 95 -3.56 -7.05 -19.96
C PRO A 95 -3.51 -8.57 -20.12
N ASP A 96 -2.38 -9.06 -20.64
CA ASP A 96 -2.12 -10.50 -20.79
C ASP A 96 -1.96 -11.19 -19.43
N PHE A 97 -1.49 -10.49 -18.40
CA PHE A 97 -1.41 -11.04 -17.05
C PHE A 97 -2.81 -11.28 -16.47
N LYS A 98 -2.91 -12.33 -15.65
CA LYS A 98 -4.16 -12.82 -15.05
C LYS A 98 -3.99 -13.04 -13.56
N SER A 99 -5.10 -13.24 -12.88
CA SER A 99 -5.08 -13.70 -11.49
C SER A 99 -4.54 -15.13 -11.38
N GLU A 100 -4.35 -15.60 -10.15
CA GLU A 100 -3.86 -16.96 -9.89
C GLU A 100 -4.77 -18.05 -10.46
N GLU A 101 -6.07 -17.76 -10.58
CA GLU A 101 -7.06 -18.66 -11.20
C GLU A 101 -7.45 -18.26 -12.63
N GLY A 102 -6.73 -17.31 -13.24
CA GLY A 102 -6.88 -16.96 -14.65
C GLY A 102 -7.95 -15.90 -14.95
N ARG A 103 -8.50 -15.21 -13.96
CA ARG A 103 -9.44 -14.09 -14.17
C ARG A 103 -8.70 -12.88 -14.76
N THR A 104 -9.41 -12.08 -15.56
CA THR A 104 -8.88 -10.83 -16.11
C THR A 104 -8.66 -9.80 -15.00
N ILE A 105 -7.65 -8.95 -15.16
CA ILE A 105 -7.34 -7.85 -14.23
C ILE A 105 -7.33 -6.56 -15.07
N PRO A 106 -8.52 -6.06 -15.49
CA PRO A 106 -8.60 -4.88 -16.33
C PRO A 106 -8.23 -3.62 -15.54
N TYR A 107 -7.63 -2.66 -16.24
CA TYR A 107 -7.36 -1.33 -15.72
C TYR A 107 -7.72 -0.27 -16.76
N VAL A 108 -7.79 0.99 -16.34
CA VAL A 108 -8.14 2.11 -17.22
C VAL A 108 -7.10 3.22 -17.09
N TYR A 109 -6.92 3.95 -18.18
CA TYR A 109 -6.06 5.12 -18.26
C TYR A 109 -6.87 6.34 -18.68
N LEU A 110 -6.83 7.40 -17.90
CA LEU A 110 -7.57 8.64 -18.13
C LEU A 110 -6.58 9.75 -18.50
N SER A 111 -6.73 10.34 -19.69
CA SER A 111 -5.90 11.44 -20.16
C SER A 111 -6.58 12.17 -21.33
N THR A 112 -6.41 13.49 -21.38
CA THR A 112 -6.76 14.31 -22.56
C THR A 112 -5.64 14.38 -23.60
N THR A 113 -4.46 13.86 -23.30
CA THR A 113 -3.31 13.86 -24.22
C THR A 113 -3.49 12.75 -25.25
N LYS A 114 -3.63 13.12 -26.54
CA LYS A 114 -3.75 12.13 -27.63
C LYS A 114 -2.50 11.25 -27.69
N ARG A 115 -2.69 9.94 -27.63
CA ARG A 115 -1.62 8.92 -27.56
C ARG A 115 -0.64 8.99 -28.72
N ILE A 116 0.64 8.80 -28.38
CA ILE A 116 1.67 8.29 -29.29
C ILE A 116 2.09 6.90 -28.75
N SER A 117 1.49 5.82 -29.28
CA SER A 117 1.79 4.38 -29.05
C SER A 117 1.23 3.65 -27.80
N ASP A 118 0.79 2.41 -28.01
CA ASP A 118 0.07 1.50 -27.07
C ASP A 118 0.97 0.66 -26.14
N GLY A 119 2.12 1.18 -25.68
CA GLY A 119 3.04 0.46 -24.78
C GLY A 119 2.93 0.85 -23.31
N LEU A 120 3.16 -0.06 -22.37
CA LEU A 120 3.24 0.28 -20.92
C LEU A 120 4.30 1.36 -20.63
N ALA A 121 5.50 1.23 -21.23
CA ALA A 121 6.58 2.21 -21.14
C ALA A 121 6.24 3.56 -21.80
N SER A 122 5.18 3.66 -22.62
CA SER A 122 4.77 4.93 -23.20
C SER A 122 4.09 5.82 -22.18
N HIS A 123 3.39 5.31 -21.16
CA HIS A 123 2.56 6.13 -20.26
C HIS A 123 3.38 7.12 -19.42
N ALA A 124 4.55 6.72 -18.91
CA ALA A 124 5.44 7.63 -18.18
C ALA A 124 6.07 8.72 -19.07
N ASN A 125 6.21 8.46 -20.37
CA ASN A 125 6.78 9.40 -21.34
C ASN A 125 5.72 10.12 -22.19
N ALA A 126 4.45 9.70 -22.11
CA ALA A 126 3.32 10.23 -22.88
C ALA A 126 2.59 11.37 -22.15
N SER A 127 2.79 11.51 -20.84
CA SER A 127 2.33 12.69 -20.12
C SER A 127 3.08 13.92 -20.65
N VAL A 128 2.35 14.99 -20.96
CA VAL A 128 2.97 16.31 -21.25
C VAL A 128 3.88 16.66 -20.07
N PRO A 129 5.16 17.03 -20.29
CA PRO A 129 6.05 17.43 -19.21
C PRO A 129 5.36 18.51 -18.37
N SER A 130 4.97 18.17 -17.13
CA SER A 130 4.20 18.95 -16.10
C SER A 130 2.95 18.25 -15.56
N LYS A 131 2.32 17.29 -16.26
CA LYS A 131 1.12 16.64 -15.70
C LYS A 131 1.45 15.73 -14.51
N VAL A 132 0.63 15.79 -13.47
CA VAL A 132 0.72 14.88 -12.33
C VAL A 132 0.18 13.51 -12.72
N ARG A 133 0.90 12.43 -12.37
CA ARG A 133 0.51 11.05 -12.65
C ARG A 133 -0.05 10.45 -11.38
N ILE A 134 -1.28 9.96 -11.44
CA ILE A 134 -2.00 9.42 -10.29
C ILE A 134 -2.24 7.92 -10.49
N TRP A 135 -1.70 7.08 -9.61
CA TRP A 135 -2.01 5.66 -9.55
C TRP A 135 -3.12 5.41 -8.53
N MET A 136 -4.16 4.67 -8.90
CA MET A 136 -5.26 4.35 -7.98
C MET A 136 -5.53 2.86 -8.04
N GLN A 137 -5.59 2.21 -6.88
CA GLN A 137 -5.94 0.80 -6.81
C GLN A 137 -6.87 0.48 -5.64
N GLY A 138 -7.64 -0.60 -5.81
CA GLY A 138 -8.57 -1.12 -4.80
C GLY A 138 -8.77 -2.62 -5.00
N GLY A 139 -9.53 -3.23 -4.08
CA GLY A 139 -9.79 -4.67 -4.11
C GLY A 139 -8.51 -5.51 -4.05
N VAL A 140 -7.50 -5.03 -3.32
CA VAL A 140 -6.30 -5.81 -2.97
C VAL A 140 -6.72 -6.99 -2.10
N HIS A 141 -7.54 -6.73 -1.08
CA HIS A 141 -8.29 -7.74 -0.37
C HIS A 141 -9.71 -7.81 -0.95
N GLY A 142 -10.21 -9.03 -1.15
CA GLY A 142 -11.49 -9.23 -1.83
C GLY A 142 -12.73 -9.10 -0.94
N ASN A 143 -12.54 -9.12 0.37
CA ASN A 143 -13.59 -8.89 1.37
C ASN A 143 -13.73 -7.40 1.78
N GLU A 144 -13.13 -6.49 1.01
CA GLU A 144 -13.08 -5.05 1.27
C GLU A 144 -13.69 -4.27 0.08
N PRO A 145 -14.99 -4.49 -0.26
CA PRO A 145 -15.61 -3.92 -1.46
C PRO A 145 -15.81 -2.40 -1.43
N GLY A 146 -15.68 -1.74 -0.28
CA GLY A 146 -15.80 -0.28 -0.18
C GLY A 146 -14.79 0.45 -1.09
N GLY A 147 -13.55 -0.03 -1.11
CA GLY A 147 -12.47 0.55 -1.90
C GLY A 147 -12.66 0.40 -3.41
N ASP A 148 -13.02 -0.80 -3.90
CA ASP A 148 -13.21 -1.01 -5.35
C ASP A 148 -14.46 -0.26 -5.87
N GLN A 149 -15.55 -0.21 -5.10
CA GLN A 149 -16.73 0.56 -5.48
C GLN A 149 -16.50 2.07 -5.42
N ALA A 150 -15.69 2.59 -4.50
CA ALA A 150 -15.34 4.00 -4.45
C ALA A 150 -14.59 4.44 -5.74
N LEU A 151 -13.65 3.63 -6.21
CA LEU A 151 -12.95 3.88 -7.47
C LEU A 151 -13.87 3.82 -8.68
N LEU A 152 -14.78 2.83 -8.73
CA LEU A 152 -15.78 2.74 -9.80
C LEU A 152 -16.76 3.92 -9.78
N ALA A 153 -17.14 4.41 -8.59
CA ALA A 153 -18.00 5.58 -8.43
C ALA A 153 -17.29 6.86 -8.89
N LEU A 154 -15.99 6.98 -8.61
CA LEU A 154 -15.16 8.08 -9.11
C LEU A 154 -15.15 8.11 -10.65
N LEU A 155 -14.98 6.96 -11.32
CA LEU A 155 -15.08 6.89 -12.78
C LEU A 155 -16.46 7.32 -13.29
N GLY A 156 -17.53 6.93 -12.60
CA GLY A 156 -18.88 7.34 -12.95
C GLY A 156 -19.08 8.85 -12.81
N ARG A 157 -18.45 9.47 -11.81
CA ARG A 157 -18.44 10.93 -11.65
C ARG A 157 -17.69 11.64 -12.77
N PHE A 158 -16.53 11.12 -13.20
CA PHE A 158 -15.81 11.66 -14.37
C PHE A 158 -16.69 11.66 -15.62
N ASP A 159 -17.44 10.59 -15.83
CA ASP A 159 -18.39 10.47 -16.94
C ASP A 159 -19.59 11.41 -16.82
N ALA A 160 -20.17 11.53 -15.62
CA ALA A 160 -21.36 12.36 -15.39
C ALA A 160 -21.08 13.87 -15.44
N ASN A 161 -19.87 14.31 -15.10
CA ASN A 161 -19.49 15.73 -15.08
C ASN A 161 -18.30 16.01 -15.99
N THR A 162 -18.58 16.15 -17.29
CA THR A 162 -17.55 16.36 -18.33
C THR A 162 -16.73 17.63 -18.14
N THR A 163 -17.32 18.69 -17.56
CA THR A 163 -16.60 19.95 -17.31
C THR A 163 -15.57 19.78 -16.19
N TRP A 164 -15.96 19.14 -15.08
CA TRP A 164 -15.03 18.80 -14.00
C TRP A 164 -13.96 17.83 -14.50
N ALA A 165 -14.34 16.77 -15.21
CA ALA A 165 -13.41 15.81 -15.80
C ALA A 165 -12.35 16.48 -16.68
N ALA A 166 -12.77 17.38 -17.58
CA ALA A 166 -11.84 18.13 -18.42
C ALA A 166 -10.90 19.01 -17.61
N SER A 167 -11.38 19.67 -16.54
CA SER A 167 -10.54 20.51 -15.68
C SER A 167 -9.48 19.72 -14.91
N ILE A 168 -9.83 18.53 -14.43
CA ILE A 168 -8.90 17.62 -13.75
C ILE A 168 -7.88 17.08 -14.75
N LEU A 169 -8.36 16.52 -15.86
CA LEU A 169 -7.50 15.85 -16.84
C LEU A 169 -6.65 16.83 -17.67
N ASP A 170 -6.86 18.14 -17.57
CA ASP A 170 -5.89 19.16 -18.06
C ASP A 170 -4.60 19.15 -17.23
N LYS A 171 -4.68 18.77 -15.94
CA LYS A 171 -3.58 18.82 -14.98
C LYS A 171 -2.99 17.46 -14.65
N VAL A 172 -3.79 16.40 -14.76
CA VAL A 172 -3.39 15.06 -14.31
C VAL A 172 -3.67 13.99 -15.35
N ASP A 173 -2.90 12.91 -15.27
CA ASP A 173 -3.16 11.65 -15.96
C ASP A 173 -3.35 10.55 -14.89
N ILE A 174 -4.39 9.73 -15.02
CA ILE A 174 -4.78 8.76 -13.99
C ILE A 174 -4.70 7.34 -14.56
N MET A 175 -4.02 6.44 -13.85
CA MET A 175 -4.08 5.00 -14.10
C MET A 175 -4.79 4.34 -12.93
N MET A 176 -5.91 3.67 -13.22
CA MET A 176 -6.76 3.07 -12.19
C MET A 176 -6.91 1.57 -12.41
N LEU A 177 -6.52 0.80 -11.40
CA LEU A 177 -6.72 -0.65 -11.29
C LEU A 177 -7.77 -0.90 -10.20
N PRO A 178 -9.07 -0.89 -10.53
CA PRO A 178 -10.12 -0.91 -9.51
C PRO A 178 -10.15 -2.22 -8.71
N ARG A 179 -9.70 -3.33 -9.30
CA ARG A 179 -9.71 -4.65 -8.65
C ARG A 179 -8.39 -5.39 -8.85
N TYR A 180 -7.56 -5.35 -7.83
CA TYR A 180 -6.26 -6.01 -7.80
C TYR A 180 -6.37 -7.54 -7.67
N ASN A 181 -7.25 -8.05 -6.80
CA ASN A 181 -7.42 -9.48 -6.47
C ASN A 181 -8.83 -9.99 -6.86
N PRO A 182 -9.09 -10.27 -8.15
CA PRO A 182 -10.42 -10.72 -8.57
C PRO A 182 -10.80 -12.11 -8.03
N ASP A 183 -9.83 -12.95 -7.68
CA ASP A 183 -10.08 -14.26 -7.07
C ASP A 183 -10.57 -14.07 -5.62
N GLY A 184 -9.88 -13.22 -4.86
CA GLY A 184 -10.31 -12.82 -3.52
C GLY A 184 -11.73 -12.25 -3.52
N VAL A 185 -12.04 -11.37 -4.48
CA VAL A 185 -13.40 -10.79 -4.59
C VAL A 185 -14.44 -11.86 -4.93
N ALA A 186 -14.12 -12.80 -5.81
CA ALA A 186 -15.01 -13.90 -6.17
C ALA A 186 -15.35 -14.80 -4.96
N TYR A 187 -14.41 -14.95 -4.04
CA TYR A 187 -14.61 -15.73 -2.80
C TYR A 187 -14.98 -14.87 -1.59
N PHE A 188 -15.04 -13.54 -1.74
CA PHE A 188 -15.20 -12.58 -0.65
C PHE A 188 -14.22 -12.83 0.51
N GLN A 189 -12.93 -12.95 0.16
CA GLN A 189 -11.86 -13.22 1.11
C GLN A 189 -10.68 -12.26 0.93
N ARG A 190 -9.88 -12.13 1.99
CA ARG A 190 -8.68 -11.29 2.00
C ARG A 190 -7.60 -11.76 1.02
N TYR A 191 -7.36 -13.06 1.01
CA TYR A 191 -6.17 -13.65 0.41
C TYR A 191 -6.31 -13.94 -1.09
N PHE A 192 -5.17 -14.11 -1.75
CA PHE A 192 -5.14 -14.79 -3.05
C PHE A 192 -5.61 -16.25 -2.95
N ALA A 193 -5.84 -16.92 -4.09
CA ALA A 193 -6.19 -18.33 -4.14
C ALA A 193 -5.13 -19.24 -3.48
N THR A 194 -3.86 -18.81 -3.44
CA THR A 194 -2.77 -19.49 -2.72
C THR A 194 -2.68 -19.18 -1.22
N ASN A 195 -3.62 -18.43 -0.65
CA ASN A 195 -3.63 -18.01 0.77
C ASN A 195 -2.47 -17.09 1.19
N PHE A 196 -1.76 -16.50 0.22
CA PHE A 196 -0.85 -15.38 0.49
C PHE A 196 -1.64 -14.08 0.57
N ASP A 197 -1.22 -13.20 1.47
CA ASP A 197 -1.77 -11.84 1.55
C ASP A 197 -1.16 -11.00 0.41
N PRO A 198 -1.97 -10.52 -0.55
CA PRO A 198 -1.49 -9.68 -1.65
C PRO A 198 -0.81 -8.41 -1.15
N ASN A 199 -1.30 -7.84 -0.04
CA ASN A 199 -0.75 -6.63 0.55
C ASN A 199 0.44 -6.90 1.50
N ARG A 200 1.05 -8.09 1.44
CA ARG A 200 2.30 -8.43 2.14
C ARG A 200 3.38 -8.97 1.20
N ASP A 201 3.16 -8.94 -0.11
CA ASP A 201 4.02 -9.56 -1.12
C ASP A 201 4.97 -8.59 -1.85
N HIS A 202 5.11 -7.34 -1.42
CA HIS A 202 5.74 -6.31 -2.25
C HIS A 202 7.27 -6.13 -2.10
N THR A 203 7.92 -6.80 -1.15
CA THR A 203 9.38 -7.01 -1.15
C THR A 203 9.73 -8.43 -1.55
N LYS A 204 9.05 -9.41 -0.94
CA LYS A 204 9.29 -10.82 -1.19
C LYS A 204 8.89 -11.21 -2.60
N LEU A 205 7.86 -10.59 -3.21
CA LEU A 205 7.40 -10.80 -4.60
C LEU A 205 7.22 -12.28 -4.96
N ALA A 206 6.65 -13.07 -4.05
CA ALA A 206 6.49 -14.50 -4.22
C ALA A 206 5.45 -14.84 -5.31
N ARG A 207 4.48 -13.97 -5.55
CA ARG A 207 3.34 -14.22 -6.43
C ARG A 207 3.50 -13.52 -7.78
N GLN A 208 3.18 -14.23 -8.86
CA GLN A 208 3.32 -13.70 -10.23
C GLN A 208 2.38 -12.52 -10.48
N GLN A 209 1.13 -12.60 -10.02
CA GLN A 209 0.15 -11.50 -10.11
C GLN A 209 0.68 -10.21 -9.47
N THR A 210 1.26 -10.29 -8.26
CA THR A 210 1.90 -9.14 -7.61
C THR A 210 3.07 -8.59 -8.43
N ARG A 211 3.92 -9.46 -9.01
CA ARG A 211 5.02 -9.02 -9.87
C ARG A 211 4.52 -8.27 -11.11
N ASP A 212 3.47 -8.76 -11.76
CA ASP A 212 2.93 -8.17 -12.97
C ASP A 212 2.31 -6.80 -12.71
N ILE A 213 1.50 -6.69 -11.64
CA ILE A 213 0.92 -5.41 -11.21
C ILE A 213 2.01 -4.45 -10.72
N LYS A 214 3.03 -4.94 -10.00
CA LYS A 214 4.16 -4.11 -9.58
C LYS A 214 4.91 -3.54 -10.79
N LYS A 215 5.16 -4.35 -11.84
CA LYS A 215 5.75 -3.86 -13.10
C LYS A 215 4.87 -2.77 -13.74
N LEU A 216 3.55 -2.95 -13.75
CA LEU A 216 2.60 -1.95 -14.26
C LEU A 216 2.75 -0.60 -13.53
N VAL A 217 2.57 -0.56 -12.20
CA VAL A 217 2.64 0.70 -11.43
C VAL A 217 4.03 1.33 -11.50
N MET A 218 5.10 0.54 -11.41
CA MET A 218 6.46 1.07 -11.46
C MET A 218 6.83 1.61 -12.85
N SER A 219 6.28 1.04 -13.92
CA SER A 219 6.44 1.56 -15.28
C SER A 219 5.67 2.87 -15.52
N PHE A 220 4.54 3.05 -14.85
CA PHE A 220 3.78 4.30 -14.88
C PHE A 220 4.50 5.44 -14.12
N ALA A 221 5.29 5.07 -13.10
CA ALA A 221 6.11 5.97 -12.28
C ALA A 221 5.28 7.14 -11.66
N PRO A 222 4.25 6.84 -10.86
CA PRO A 222 3.32 7.83 -10.34
C PRO A 222 4.03 8.94 -9.54
N HIS A 223 3.40 10.12 -9.52
CA HIS A 223 3.75 11.19 -8.57
C HIS A 223 2.90 11.06 -7.30
N VAL A 224 1.62 10.70 -7.48
CA VAL A 224 0.62 10.51 -6.42
C VAL A 224 -0.01 9.12 -6.58
N GLY A 225 -0.43 8.50 -5.50
CA GLY A 225 -1.35 7.38 -5.61
C GLY A 225 -2.07 7.00 -4.31
N VAL A 226 -3.00 6.08 -4.45
CA VAL A 226 -3.85 5.60 -3.36
C VAL A 226 -4.13 4.10 -3.49
N ASP A 227 -4.10 3.42 -2.36
CA ASP A 227 -4.53 2.03 -2.19
C ASP A 227 -5.74 1.99 -1.25
N CYS A 228 -6.88 1.52 -1.75
CA CYS A 228 -8.18 1.61 -1.08
C CYS A 228 -8.57 0.26 -0.46
N HIS A 229 -8.72 0.25 0.85
CA HIS A 229 -8.99 -0.90 1.72
C HIS A 229 -10.20 -0.63 2.63
N GLU A 230 -10.52 -1.62 3.46
CA GLU A 230 -11.45 -1.45 4.57
C GLU A 230 -10.89 -2.02 5.88
N TYR A 231 -11.14 -1.36 7.00
CA TYR A 231 -10.75 -1.86 8.31
C TYR A 231 -11.89 -2.62 8.97
N SER A 232 -11.59 -3.35 10.04
CA SER A 232 -12.55 -4.14 10.81
C SER A 232 -13.19 -3.31 11.91
N PRO A 233 -14.46 -2.85 11.77
CA PRO A 233 -15.17 -2.19 12.86
C PRO A 233 -15.59 -3.10 14.01
N THR A 234 -15.52 -4.41 13.77
CA THR A 234 -16.04 -5.43 14.68
C THR A 234 -15.07 -5.73 15.82
N GLN A 235 -13.86 -5.15 15.80
CA GLN A 235 -12.95 -5.19 16.93
C GLN A 235 -13.51 -4.28 18.03
N ALA A 236 -13.88 -4.88 19.15
CA ALA A 236 -14.34 -4.16 20.32
C ALA A 236 -13.19 -3.99 21.31
N TRP A 237 -13.04 -2.76 21.81
CA TRP A 237 -11.94 -2.34 22.67
C TRP A 237 -12.39 -2.27 24.13
N GLY A 238 -11.41 -2.29 25.04
CA GLY A 238 -11.66 -2.32 26.48
C GLY A 238 -11.84 -3.73 27.04
N THR A 239 -11.72 -3.86 28.36
CA THR A 239 -11.84 -5.15 29.08
C THR A 239 -13.23 -5.78 29.01
N LYS A 240 -14.25 -5.00 28.62
CA LYS A 240 -15.63 -5.44 28.47
C LYS A 240 -16.14 -5.30 27.04
N GLU A 241 -15.25 -5.11 26.06
CA GLU A 241 -15.64 -4.90 24.65
C GLU A 241 -16.60 -3.70 24.50
N GLN A 242 -16.43 -2.68 25.34
CA GLN A 242 -17.38 -1.58 25.48
C GLN A 242 -17.22 -0.48 24.42
N TRP A 243 -16.09 -0.45 23.70
CA TRP A 243 -15.77 0.63 22.76
C TRP A 243 -15.63 0.11 21.33
N ILE A 244 -16.34 0.71 20.39
CA ILE A 244 -16.32 0.38 18.96
C ILE A 244 -15.72 1.55 18.19
N ASP A 245 -14.94 1.29 17.13
CA ASP A 245 -14.38 2.36 16.31
C ASP A 245 -15.46 3.28 15.72
N ALA A 246 -15.29 4.59 15.94
CA ALA A 246 -16.25 5.61 15.54
C ALA A 246 -16.00 6.17 14.13
N GLN A 247 -14.79 6.02 13.60
CA GLN A 247 -14.39 6.65 12.35
C GLN A 247 -15.20 6.08 11.17
N ASP A 248 -15.48 6.91 10.16
CA ASP A 248 -16.09 6.45 8.91
C ASP A 248 -15.01 5.98 7.93
N GLY A 249 -13.90 6.69 7.93
CA GLY A 249 -12.69 6.35 7.18
C GLY A 249 -11.45 6.68 7.97
N GLN A 250 -10.46 5.81 7.87
CA GLN A 250 -9.10 6.07 8.32
C GLN A 250 -8.20 6.22 7.09
N PHE A 251 -7.17 7.05 7.17
CA PHE A 251 -6.22 7.19 6.07
C PHE A 251 -4.82 7.55 6.57
N SER A 252 -3.80 7.28 5.76
CA SER A 252 -2.43 7.66 6.09
C SER A 252 -1.57 7.84 4.86
N ALA A 253 -0.72 8.86 4.88
CA ALA A 253 0.40 8.96 3.95
C ALA A 253 1.51 7.98 4.34
N MET A 254 2.27 7.48 3.37
CA MET A 254 3.35 6.51 3.64
C MET A 254 4.53 7.13 4.42
N LYS A 255 5.00 6.42 5.44
CA LYS A 255 5.86 6.99 6.50
C LYS A 255 7.35 6.64 6.42
N ASN A 256 7.73 5.65 5.61
CA ASN A 256 9.10 5.09 5.57
C ASN A 256 10.17 6.19 5.49
N ALA A 257 11.18 6.12 6.34
CA ALA A 257 12.20 7.16 6.47
C ALA A 257 13.09 7.33 5.22
N ASN A 258 13.15 6.34 4.32
CA ASN A 258 13.85 6.44 3.04
C ASN A 258 13.01 7.15 1.95
N ILE A 259 11.79 7.61 2.25
CA ILE A 259 11.04 8.55 1.42
C ILE A 259 11.54 9.96 1.74
N HIS A 260 11.89 10.73 0.70
CA HIS A 260 12.43 12.07 0.83
C HIS A 260 11.50 12.96 1.66
N ALA A 261 12.08 13.77 2.56
CA ALA A 261 11.32 14.57 3.53
C ALA A 261 10.32 15.53 2.86
N ASP A 262 10.69 16.17 1.75
CA ASP A 262 9.78 17.04 0.98
C ASP A 262 8.48 16.31 0.55
N ILE A 263 8.58 15.03 0.15
CA ILE A 263 7.43 14.20 -0.23
C ILE A 263 6.58 13.87 1.00
N ARG A 264 7.21 13.46 2.11
CA ARG A 264 6.48 13.19 3.37
C ARG A 264 5.76 14.46 3.86
N ASN A 265 6.42 15.61 3.77
CA ASN A 265 5.87 16.89 4.20
C ASN A 265 4.65 17.33 3.38
N ILE A 266 4.72 17.29 2.04
CA ILE A 266 3.55 17.65 1.21
C ILE A 266 2.40 16.65 1.39
N SER A 267 2.71 15.37 1.64
CA SER A 267 1.68 14.35 1.89
C SER A 267 0.87 14.68 3.15
N GLU A 268 1.53 15.09 4.24
CA GLU A 268 0.83 15.46 5.49
C GLU A 268 0.21 16.87 5.42
N ALA A 269 0.97 17.86 4.98
CA ALA A 269 0.57 19.26 5.09
C ALA A 269 -0.52 19.68 4.09
N VAL A 270 -0.53 19.06 2.91
CA VAL A 270 -1.46 19.41 1.83
C VAL A 270 -2.54 18.34 1.68
N PHE A 271 -2.16 17.10 1.39
CA PHE A 271 -3.11 16.05 1.03
C PHE A 271 -3.88 15.52 2.25
N ALA A 272 -3.20 15.11 3.32
CA ALA A 272 -3.87 14.57 4.51
C ALA A 272 -4.84 15.60 5.12
N ASN A 273 -4.43 16.87 5.20
CA ASN A 273 -5.30 17.95 5.64
C ASN A 273 -6.51 18.18 4.71
N ALA A 274 -6.33 18.13 3.39
CA ALA A 274 -7.44 18.26 2.44
C ALA A 274 -8.45 17.11 2.59
N ILE A 275 -7.98 15.87 2.77
CA ILE A 275 -8.86 14.70 2.99
C ILE A 275 -9.67 14.89 4.27
N ALA A 276 -9.03 15.27 5.38
CA ALA A 276 -9.68 15.55 6.66
C ALA A 276 -10.81 16.59 6.52
N VAL A 277 -10.51 17.72 5.89
CA VAL A 277 -11.50 18.80 5.65
C VAL A 277 -12.67 18.29 4.81
N ALA A 278 -12.41 17.57 3.72
CA ALA A 278 -13.47 17.04 2.85
C ALA A 278 -14.37 16.01 3.56
N MET A 279 -13.80 15.21 4.48
CA MET A 279 -14.57 14.29 5.31
C MET A 279 -15.46 15.04 6.29
N GLU A 280 -14.92 16.05 6.99
CA GLU A 280 -15.66 16.88 7.95
C GLU A 280 -16.81 17.66 7.27
N GLU A 281 -16.59 18.21 6.07
CA GLU A 281 -17.62 18.89 5.28
C GLU A 281 -18.81 18.00 4.93
N ARG A 282 -18.61 16.67 4.85
CA ARG A 282 -19.66 15.67 4.62
C ARG A 282 -20.18 15.02 5.91
N GLY A 283 -19.77 15.52 7.08
CA GLY A 283 -20.16 14.93 8.37
C GLY A 283 -19.63 13.52 8.58
N LEU A 284 -18.46 13.21 7.99
CA LEU A 284 -17.76 11.95 8.13
C LEU A 284 -16.64 12.10 9.17
N ARG A 285 -16.60 11.18 10.13
CA ARG A 285 -15.52 11.09 11.13
C ARG A 285 -14.30 10.44 10.49
N TRP A 286 -13.12 10.93 10.84
CA TRP A 286 -11.87 10.44 10.29
C TRP A 286 -10.79 10.27 11.36
N GLY A 287 -9.74 9.53 11.02
CA GLY A 287 -8.54 9.39 11.84
C GLY A 287 -7.36 8.85 11.04
N PRO A 288 -6.13 8.88 11.59
CA PRO A 288 -5.04 8.09 11.03
C PRO A 288 -5.41 6.60 11.02
N TYR A 289 -4.85 5.83 10.08
CA TYR A 289 -5.00 4.37 10.13
C TYR A 289 -4.26 3.81 11.33
N VAL A 290 -4.97 2.98 12.10
CA VAL A 290 -4.45 2.37 13.32
C VAL A 290 -4.70 0.88 13.35
N VAL A 291 -3.77 0.18 13.98
CA VAL A 291 -3.95 -1.19 14.47
C VAL A 291 -3.69 -1.23 15.96
N GLY A 292 -4.15 -2.27 16.65
CA GLY A 292 -3.89 -2.43 18.08
C GLY A 292 -4.44 -3.75 18.59
N SER A 293 -4.33 -3.98 19.89
CA SER A 293 -4.88 -5.17 20.56
C SER A 293 -6.03 -4.81 21.48
N ASP A 294 -7.03 -5.67 21.53
CA ASP A 294 -8.19 -5.59 22.43
C ASP A 294 -7.89 -6.14 23.84
N GLY A 295 -8.92 -6.21 24.68
CA GLY A 295 -8.87 -6.91 25.98
C GLY A 295 -8.22 -6.13 27.13
N THR A 296 -7.89 -4.86 26.93
CA THR A 296 -7.34 -3.95 27.95
C THR A 296 -8.02 -2.59 27.90
N ASP A 297 -8.18 -1.94 29.07
CA ASP A 297 -8.64 -0.55 29.16
C ASP A 297 -7.50 0.45 28.89
N ASP A 298 -6.24 0.02 29.01
CA ASP A 298 -5.05 0.78 28.62
C ASP A 298 -4.80 0.58 27.12
N ILE A 299 -5.63 1.21 26.28
CA ILE A 299 -5.57 1.05 24.82
C ILE A 299 -4.25 1.57 24.26
N VAL A 300 -3.62 0.73 23.43
CA VAL A 300 -2.47 1.10 22.59
C VAL A 300 -2.89 1.03 21.13
N LEU A 301 -2.80 2.16 20.42
CA LEU A 301 -3.04 2.26 18.98
C LEU A 301 -1.71 2.53 18.28
N GLU A 302 -1.40 1.72 17.27
CA GLU A 302 -0.22 1.86 16.41
C GLU A 302 -0.62 2.48 15.08
N GLU A 303 -0.06 3.65 14.75
CA GLU A 303 -0.23 4.26 13.43
C GLU A 303 0.44 3.40 12.35
N THR A 304 -0.01 3.53 11.09
CA THR A 304 0.60 2.86 9.93
C THR A 304 2.13 2.92 9.96
N THR A 305 2.79 1.80 9.66
CA THR A 305 4.24 1.72 9.65
C THR A 305 4.82 2.01 8.26
N GLY A 306 6.15 2.20 8.17
CA GLY A 306 6.85 2.31 6.89
C GLY A 306 7.23 0.96 6.26
N ASP A 307 6.55 -0.13 6.60
CA ASP A 307 6.90 -1.48 6.18
C ASP A 307 6.84 -1.64 4.65
N ALA A 308 7.97 -1.92 4.02
CA ALA A 308 8.11 -1.99 2.57
C ALA A 308 7.42 -3.21 1.94
N LYS A 309 7.06 -4.23 2.72
CA LYS A 309 6.30 -5.40 2.22
C LYS A 309 4.85 -5.08 1.83
N ILE A 310 4.33 -3.94 2.30
CA ILE A 310 2.97 -3.44 2.02
C ILE A 310 2.97 -2.69 0.68
N GLY A 311 1.90 -2.78 -0.09
CA GLY A 311 1.84 -2.35 -1.48
C GLY A 311 2.08 -0.86 -1.70
N ASP A 312 1.33 -0.03 -1.00
CA ASP A 312 1.43 1.42 -0.94
C ASP A 312 2.82 1.92 -0.51
N SER A 313 3.35 1.44 0.61
CA SER A 313 4.69 1.78 1.12
C SER A 313 5.77 1.38 0.12
N SER A 314 5.65 0.19 -0.48
CA SER A 314 6.55 -0.28 -1.53
C SER A 314 6.54 0.60 -2.78
N VAL A 315 5.40 1.18 -3.16
CA VAL A 315 5.32 2.13 -4.27
C VAL A 315 5.86 3.51 -3.85
N ALA A 316 5.62 3.94 -2.61
CA ALA A 316 6.11 5.20 -2.08
C ALA A 316 7.64 5.31 -2.08
N LEU A 317 8.34 4.19 -1.90
CA LEU A 317 9.81 4.08 -2.01
C LEU A 317 10.35 4.46 -3.42
N SER A 318 9.50 4.55 -4.43
CA SER A 318 9.84 5.16 -5.73
C SER A 318 9.94 6.69 -5.70
N GLN A 319 9.88 7.27 -4.50
CA GLN A 319 9.75 8.70 -4.24
C GLN A 319 8.45 9.20 -4.86
N ALA A 320 7.32 8.72 -4.32
CA ALA A 320 5.97 9.10 -4.70
C ALA A 320 5.13 9.41 -3.44
N ILE A 321 4.18 10.33 -3.57
CA ILE A 321 3.13 10.56 -2.58
C ILE A 321 2.17 9.38 -2.65
N MET A 322 2.00 8.61 -1.58
CA MET A 322 1.11 7.45 -1.57
C MET A 322 0.27 7.44 -0.30
N PHE A 323 -1.00 7.06 -0.45
CA PHE A 323 -1.97 6.95 0.63
C PHE A 323 -2.54 5.55 0.76
N LEU A 324 -2.72 5.13 2.02
CA LEU A 324 -3.67 4.11 2.42
C LEU A 324 -4.98 4.80 2.75
N THR A 325 -6.10 4.29 2.26
CA THR A 325 -7.44 4.67 2.71
C THR A 325 -8.20 3.44 3.15
N GLU A 326 -8.94 3.55 4.24
CA GLU A 326 -9.55 2.42 4.96
C GLU A 326 -10.97 2.82 5.36
N THR A 327 -11.99 2.32 4.67
CA THR A 327 -13.38 2.56 5.09
C THR A 327 -13.85 1.51 6.09
N ARG A 328 -14.82 1.86 6.93
CA ARG A 328 -15.34 0.98 7.99
C ARG A 328 -16.17 -0.19 7.41
N GLY A 329 -15.60 -1.38 7.18
CA GLY A 329 -16.34 -2.38 6.37
C GLY A 329 -16.05 -3.88 6.49
N ILE A 330 -14.90 -4.33 6.99
CA ILE A 330 -14.65 -5.78 7.10
C ILE A 330 -15.68 -6.41 8.05
N GLY A 331 -16.33 -7.49 7.63
CA GLY A 331 -17.32 -8.21 8.44
C GLY A 331 -18.72 -7.57 8.46
N LEU A 332 -18.92 -6.39 7.86
CA LEU A 332 -20.24 -5.74 7.82
C LEU A 332 -21.14 -6.18 6.67
N ALA A 333 -20.61 -6.92 5.68
CA ALA A 333 -21.35 -7.30 4.48
C ALA A 333 -21.97 -6.07 3.78
N ASP A 334 -23.29 -6.01 3.63
CA ASP A 334 -24.04 -4.91 2.99
C ASP A 334 -24.43 -3.78 3.96
N GLN A 335 -24.15 -3.92 5.26
CA GLN A 335 -24.47 -2.89 6.24
C GLN A 335 -23.67 -1.61 5.98
N HIS A 336 -24.36 -0.46 6.05
CA HIS A 336 -23.80 0.88 5.81
C HIS A 336 -23.11 1.05 4.46
N PHE A 337 -23.43 0.22 3.46
CA PHE A 337 -22.64 0.15 2.23
C PHE A 337 -22.62 1.47 1.44
N GLN A 338 -23.74 2.20 1.38
CA GLN A 338 -23.77 3.55 0.79
C GLN A 338 -22.77 4.48 1.50
N ARG A 339 -22.79 4.52 2.83
CA ARG A 339 -21.92 5.39 3.62
C ARG A 339 -20.46 5.02 3.43
N ARG A 340 -20.12 3.73 3.45
CA ARG A 340 -18.77 3.22 3.21
C ARG A 340 -18.23 3.67 1.86
N VAL A 341 -18.98 3.47 0.78
CA VAL A 341 -18.56 3.85 -0.57
C VAL A 341 -18.53 5.36 -0.73
N ALA A 342 -19.45 6.11 -0.11
CA ALA A 342 -19.42 7.58 -0.08
C ALA A 342 -18.18 8.11 0.66
N THR A 343 -17.78 7.51 1.78
CA THR A 343 -16.56 7.85 2.51
C THR A 343 -15.33 7.58 1.63
N GLY A 344 -15.24 6.39 1.03
CA GLY A 344 -14.15 6.04 0.12
C GLY A 344 -14.06 7.01 -1.06
N LEU A 345 -15.20 7.31 -1.71
CA LEU A 345 -15.29 8.27 -2.81
C LEU A 345 -14.80 9.65 -2.38
N THR A 346 -15.17 10.12 -1.19
CA THR A 346 -14.73 11.40 -0.64
C THR A 346 -13.20 11.46 -0.57
N MET A 347 -12.54 10.44 -0.01
CA MET A 347 -11.09 10.43 0.10
C MET A 347 -10.39 10.41 -1.26
N VAL A 348 -10.80 9.51 -2.17
CA VAL A 348 -10.14 9.36 -3.48
C VAL A 348 -10.38 10.53 -4.42
N GLU A 349 -11.58 11.13 -4.37
CA GLU A 349 -11.91 12.35 -5.11
C GLU A 349 -11.07 13.52 -4.63
N THR A 350 -10.92 13.68 -3.31
CA THR A 350 -10.10 14.74 -2.72
C THR A 350 -8.63 14.59 -3.11
N ILE A 351 -8.08 13.37 -3.09
CA ILE A 351 -6.70 13.14 -3.56
C ILE A 351 -6.52 13.61 -5.02
N VAL A 352 -7.48 13.29 -5.90
CA VAL A 352 -7.44 13.70 -7.31
C VAL A 352 -7.58 15.22 -7.45
N GLN A 353 -8.53 15.82 -6.74
CA GLN A 353 -8.79 17.26 -6.76
C GLN A 353 -7.58 18.04 -6.24
N THR A 354 -7.03 17.66 -5.09
CA THR A 354 -5.81 18.27 -4.52
C THR A 354 -4.62 18.15 -5.45
N ALA A 355 -4.42 16.98 -6.08
CA ALA A 355 -3.36 16.80 -7.06
C ALA A 355 -3.51 17.71 -8.29
N ALA A 356 -4.74 17.95 -8.76
CA ALA A 356 -5.01 18.85 -9.88
C ALA A 356 -4.84 20.33 -9.50
N ASP A 357 -5.36 20.74 -8.33
CA ASP A 357 -5.28 22.11 -7.82
C ASP A 357 -3.83 22.53 -7.52
N HIS A 358 -3.01 21.59 -7.07
CA HIS A 358 -1.59 21.77 -6.75
C HIS A 358 -0.65 21.17 -7.80
N ALA A 359 -1.09 20.98 -9.05
CA ALA A 359 -0.37 20.15 -10.02
C ALA A 359 1.11 20.52 -10.22
N GLU A 360 1.41 21.82 -10.37
CA GLU A 360 2.79 22.28 -10.54
C GLU A 360 3.62 22.05 -9.27
N GLU A 361 3.07 22.36 -8.09
CA GLU A 361 3.73 22.15 -6.80
C GLU A 361 4.04 20.68 -6.56
N VAL A 362 3.06 19.80 -6.82
CA VAL A 362 3.21 18.33 -6.68
C VAL A 362 4.27 17.81 -7.64
N TYR A 363 4.19 18.18 -8.92
CA TYR A 363 5.15 17.74 -9.93
C TYR A 363 6.57 18.18 -9.56
N GLN A 364 6.77 19.46 -9.27
CA GLN A 364 8.08 20.00 -8.89
C GLN A 364 8.60 19.39 -7.60
N THR A 365 7.76 19.24 -6.57
CA THR A 365 8.18 18.67 -5.29
C THR A 365 8.68 17.25 -5.46
N VAL A 366 7.93 16.41 -6.20
CA VAL A 366 8.32 15.01 -6.43
C VAL A 366 9.57 14.90 -7.31
N GLU A 367 9.66 15.62 -8.43
CA GLU A 367 10.82 15.52 -9.34
C GLU A 367 12.10 16.15 -8.74
N ASN A 368 11.97 17.24 -7.97
CA ASN A 368 13.10 17.80 -7.24
C ASN A 368 13.53 16.86 -6.10
N ALA A 369 12.60 16.27 -5.36
CA ALA A 369 12.92 15.28 -4.34
C ALA A 369 13.62 14.05 -4.93
N ARG A 370 13.20 13.57 -6.11
CA ARG A 370 13.88 12.50 -6.85
C ARG A 370 15.31 12.88 -7.21
N THR A 371 15.52 14.10 -7.71
CA THR A 371 16.86 14.61 -8.06
C THR A 371 17.76 14.70 -6.83
N LYS A 372 17.30 15.35 -5.75
CA LYS A 372 18.01 15.43 -4.47
C LYS A 372 18.31 14.05 -3.89
N PHE A 373 17.34 13.12 -3.97
CA PHE A 373 17.52 11.76 -3.48
C PHE A 373 18.58 10.99 -4.28
N ILE A 374 18.69 11.20 -5.60
CA ILE A 374 19.74 10.59 -6.42
C ILE A 374 21.13 11.12 -6.02
N GLU A 375 21.24 12.43 -5.82
CA GLU A 375 22.51 13.12 -5.52
C GLU A 375 22.95 12.99 -4.06
N SER A 376 22.02 12.66 -3.16
CA SER A 376 22.25 12.64 -1.71
C SER A 376 23.34 11.65 -1.27
N THR A 377 24.19 12.08 -0.34
CA THR A 377 25.18 11.25 0.34
C THR A 377 24.78 10.92 1.79
N GLU A 378 23.59 11.31 2.20
CA GLU A 378 23.07 11.04 3.54
C GLU A 378 22.99 9.53 3.82
N ASP A 379 23.04 9.17 5.09
CA ASP A 379 22.87 7.79 5.54
C ASP A 379 21.50 7.22 5.10
N ILE A 380 21.50 5.93 4.77
CA ILE A 380 20.28 5.15 4.55
C ILE A 380 19.71 4.70 5.90
N VAL A 381 18.39 4.55 5.97
CA VAL A 381 17.70 4.02 7.16
C VAL A 381 17.37 2.55 6.94
N ILE A 382 17.76 1.69 7.89
CA ILE A 382 17.56 0.23 7.82
C ILE A 382 16.39 -0.19 8.71
N THR A 383 16.34 0.36 9.93
CA THR A 383 15.23 0.14 10.86
C THR A 383 14.75 1.46 11.42
N GLU A 384 13.46 1.51 11.72
CA GLU A 384 12.76 2.66 12.28
C GLU A 384 11.76 2.21 13.35
N SER A 385 11.32 3.13 14.21
CA SER A 385 10.27 2.88 15.19
C SER A 385 9.34 4.07 15.36
N PRO A 386 8.10 3.83 15.84
CA PRO A 386 7.21 4.89 16.26
C PRO A 386 7.69 5.58 17.54
N ARG A 387 7.05 6.71 17.86
CA ARG A 387 7.21 7.47 19.11
C ARG A 387 5.94 7.34 19.95
N PRO A 388 6.02 6.88 21.21
CA PRO A 388 4.84 6.86 22.07
C PRO A 388 4.39 8.28 22.38
N THR A 389 3.11 8.53 22.19
CA THR A 389 2.40 9.77 22.54
C THR A 389 1.09 9.41 23.24
N ASN A 390 0.46 10.37 23.91
CA ASN A 390 -0.87 10.17 24.49
C ASN A 390 -1.83 11.10 23.76
N ILE A 391 -2.91 10.53 23.23
CA ILE A 391 -3.97 11.28 22.55
C ILE A 391 -5.34 10.86 23.10
N SER A 392 -6.37 11.62 22.74
CA SER A 392 -7.75 11.19 22.89
C SER A 392 -8.21 10.55 21.58
N TRP A 393 -8.84 9.38 21.64
CA TRP A 393 -9.44 8.71 20.50
C TRP A 393 -10.95 8.57 20.70
N GLN A 394 -11.72 8.89 19.66
CA GLN A 394 -13.17 8.80 19.72
C GLN A 394 -13.62 7.38 19.38
N PHE A 395 -14.41 6.80 20.29
CA PHE A 395 -15.10 5.52 20.11
C PHE A 395 -16.63 5.72 20.24
N ILE A 396 -17.37 4.68 19.89
CA ILE A 396 -18.79 4.52 20.17
C ILE A 396 -18.93 3.55 21.35
N GLU A 397 -19.67 3.93 22.36
CA GLU A 397 -20.02 3.04 23.47
C GLU A 397 -21.02 1.97 23.00
N ALA A 398 -20.64 0.70 23.06
CA ALA A 398 -21.36 -0.42 22.44
C ALA A 398 -22.81 -0.57 22.94
N GLU A 399 -23.07 -0.33 24.23
CA GLU A 399 -24.41 -0.47 24.83
C GLU A 399 -25.35 0.68 24.49
N THR A 400 -24.83 1.90 24.32
CA THR A 400 -25.65 3.12 24.26
C THR A 400 -25.61 3.82 22.91
N GLY A 401 -24.62 3.51 22.06
CA GLY A 401 -24.37 4.24 20.82
C GLY A 401 -23.79 5.63 21.03
N ALA A 402 -23.44 6.04 22.26
CA ALA A 402 -22.91 7.36 22.54
C ALA A 402 -21.44 7.49 22.09
N LEU A 403 -21.07 8.65 21.56
CA LEU A 403 -19.66 8.96 21.29
C LEU A 403 -18.92 9.26 22.59
N VAL A 404 -17.75 8.63 22.75
CA VAL A 404 -16.89 8.77 23.92
C VAL A 404 -15.45 9.01 23.52
N ASP A 405 -14.81 9.97 24.18
CA ASP A 405 -13.38 10.27 24.03
C ASP A 405 -12.58 9.47 25.06
N VAL A 406 -11.76 8.54 24.58
CA VAL A 406 -10.97 7.63 25.44
C VAL A 406 -9.48 7.99 25.30
N PRO A 407 -8.76 8.18 26.42
CA PRO A 407 -7.31 8.34 26.38
C PRO A 407 -6.64 7.07 25.87
N VAL A 408 -5.74 7.19 24.89
CA VAL A 408 -4.98 6.07 24.34
C VAL A 408 -3.49 6.39 24.31
N GLN A 409 -2.66 5.36 24.46
CA GLN A 409 -1.27 5.45 24.05
C GLN A 409 -1.20 5.26 22.53
N PHE A 410 -0.72 6.28 21.84
CA PHE A 410 -0.62 6.30 20.38
C PHE A 410 0.84 6.20 19.95
N LEU A 411 1.20 5.11 19.27
CA LEU A 411 2.53 4.91 18.68
C LEU A 411 2.59 5.68 17.36
N ASN A 412 3.06 6.92 17.45
CA ASN A 412 3.06 7.91 16.39
C ASN A 412 4.25 7.71 15.42
N THR A 413 3.97 7.62 14.13
CA THR A 413 4.92 7.44 13.02
C THR A 413 5.08 8.70 12.16
N THR A 414 4.53 9.82 12.61
CA THR A 414 4.54 11.12 11.94
C THR A 414 5.33 12.17 12.74
N PRO A 415 6.69 12.22 12.61
CA PRO A 415 7.54 11.28 11.87
C PRO A 415 7.99 10.07 12.70
N VAL A 416 8.42 9.02 11.99
CA VAL A 416 9.17 7.87 12.51
C VAL A 416 10.55 8.28 13.02
N VAL A 417 11.14 7.45 13.89
CA VAL A 417 12.51 7.60 14.39
C VAL A 417 13.39 6.55 13.72
N ALA A 418 14.47 6.97 13.07
CA ALA A 418 15.48 6.06 12.55
C ALA A 418 16.27 5.42 13.73
N ASN A 419 16.31 4.09 13.75
CA ASN A 419 16.97 3.32 14.81
C ASN A 419 18.34 2.81 14.39
N LEU A 420 18.45 2.31 13.16
CA LEU A 420 19.70 1.86 12.56
C LEU A 420 19.86 2.56 11.21
N THR A 421 20.97 3.28 11.07
CA THR A 421 21.38 3.91 9.81
C THR A 421 22.74 3.40 9.37
N ARG A 422 23.04 3.54 8.08
CA ARG A 422 24.36 3.26 7.50
C ARG A 422 24.71 4.29 6.45
N ALA A 423 26.01 4.52 6.25
CA ALA A 423 26.49 5.28 5.11
C ALA A 423 25.92 4.72 3.80
N ARG A 424 25.40 5.60 2.93
CA ARG A 424 24.90 5.17 1.62
C ARG A 424 26.04 4.61 0.77
N PRO A 425 25.97 3.35 0.31
CA PRO A 425 26.96 2.84 -0.63
C PRO A 425 26.77 3.50 -1.99
N GLU A 426 27.82 3.57 -2.80
CA GLU A 426 27.71 3.97 -4.20
C GLU A 426 26.92 2.93 -5.01
N ALA A 427 27.13 1.65 -4.69
CA ALA A 427 26.39 0.55 -5.26
C ALA A 427 26.35 -0.68 -4.35
N TYR A 428 25.36 -1.54 -4.61
CA TYR A 428 25.41 -2.94 -4.19
C TYR A 428 25.92 -3.81 -5.36
N VAL A 429 26.81 -4.76 -5.06
CA VAL A 429 27.31 -5.73 -6.04
C VAL A 429 27.15 -7.16 -5.54
N PHE A 430 26.67 -8.06 -6.38
CA PHE A 430 26.46 -9.47 -6.02
C PHE A 430 26.57 -10.41 -7.22
N SER A 431 26.78 -11.69 -6.93
CA SER A 431 27.02 -12.73 -7.93
C SER A 431 25.81 -13.02 -8.83
N LYS A 432 26.07 -13.45 -10.06
CA LYS A 432 25.06 -13.96 -11.01
C LYS A 432 24.21 -15.08 -10.44
N ALA A 433 24.73 -15.82 -9.46
CA ALA A 433 24.01 -16.89 -8.77
C ALA A 433 22.69 -16.41 -8.15
N TRP A 434 22.59 -15.11 -7.81
CA TRP A 434 21.38 -14.50 -7.25
C TRP A 434 20.54 -13.76 -8.31
N ALA A 435 20.35 -14.38 -9.48
CA ALA A 435 19.57 -13.76 -10.56
C ALA A 435 18.11 -13.46 -10.18
N ASP A 436 17.48 -14.25 -9.30
CA ASP A 436 16.12 -13.97 -8.80
C ASP A 436 16.07 -12.69 -7.95
N VAL A 437 17.13 -12.40 -7.16
CA VAL A 437 17.27 -11.13 -6.43
C VAL A 437 17.30 -9.96 -7.41
N ALA A 438 18.10 -10.06 -8.47
CA ALA A 438 18.16 -9.04 -9.51
C ALA A 438 16.80 -8.85 -10.21
N GLU A 439 16.05 -9.92 -10.48
CA GLU A 439 14.72 -9.81 -11.08
C GLU A 439 13.69 -9.17 -10.13
N ARG A 440 13.71 -9.50 -8.83
CA ARG A 440 12.84 -8.86 -7.83
C ARG A 440 13.07 -7.36 -7.75
N LEU A 441 14.33 -6.94 -7.73
CA LEU A 441 14.70 -5.52 -7.77
C LEU A 441 14.18 -4.84 -9.05
N ARG A 442 14.34 -5.48 -10.22
CA ARG A 442 13.81 -4.94 -11.50
C ARG A 442 12.29 -4.84 -11.52
N VAL A 443 11.57 -5.83 -10.96
CA VAL A 443 10.10 -5.79 -10.79
C VAL A 443 9.69 -4.57 -9.96
N ALA A 444 10.43 -4.27 -8.90
CA ALA A 444 10.23 -3.07 -8.08
C ALA A 444 10.72 -1.76 -8.73
N GLY A 445 11.11 -1.81 -10.02
CA GLY A 445 11.59 -0.65 -10.78
C GLY A 445 13.03 -0.24 -10.49
N VAL A 446 13.78 -0.99 -9.69
CA VAL A 446 15.21 -0.72 -9.47
C VAL A 446 15.99 -1.07 -10.73
N THR A 447 16.82 -0.15 -11.18
CA THR A 447 17.77 -0.37 -12.28
C THR A 447 18.88 -1.27 -11.77
N VAL A 448 18.99 -2.47 -12.37
CA VAL A 448 20.01 -3.48 -12.05
C VAL A 448 20.83 -3.77 -13.29
N GLN A 449 22.07 -3.28 -13.31
CA GLN A 449 23.02 -3.52 -14.39
C GLN A 449 23.63 -4.92 -14.26
N THR A 450 23.81 -5.59 -15.40
CA THR A 450 24.60 -6.83 -15.46
C THR A 450 26.04 -6.45 -15.80
N LEU A 451 27.01 -6.93 -15.03
CA LEU A 451 28.43 -6.66 -15.23
C LEU A 451 28.91 -7.30 -16.54
N GLU A 452 29.48 -6.51 -17.45
CA GLU A 452 30.05 -7.01 -18.71
C GLU A 452 31.44 -7.65 -18.50
N PHE A 453 32.15 -7.21 -17.45
CA PHE A 453 33.48 -7.66 -17.08
C PHE A 453 33.52 -8.01 -15.58
N ASP A 454 34.56 -8.71 -15.16
CA ASP A 454 34.79 -8.97 -13.74
C ASP A 454 34.92 -7.64 -12.98
N PHE A 455 34.15 -7.49 -11.90
CA PHE A 455 34.40 -6.45 -10.90
C PHE A 455 35.46 -6.93 -9.92
N SER A 456 36.42 -6.07 -9.57
CA SER A 456 37.38 -6.29 -8.48
C SER A 456 37.62 -4.98 -7.76
N GLY A 457 37.51 -5.00 -6.43
CA GLY A 457 37.76 -3.82 -5.60
C GLY A 457 37.41 -4.05 -4.14
N GLU A 458 37.85 -3.11 -3.29
CA GLU A 458 37.49 -3.06 -1.88
C GLU A 458 35.98 -2.79 -1.72
N VAL A 459 35.35 -3.56 -0.85
CA VAL A 459 33.93 -3.45 -0.49
C VAL A 459 33.75 -3.56 1.02
N GLU A 460 32.62 -3.08 1.51
CA GLU A 460 32.08 -3.46 2.81
C GLU A 460 31.23 -4.73 2.65
N ALA A 461 31.68 -5.82 3.30
CA ALA A 461 30.93 -7.05 3.46
C ALA A 461 30.22 -7.04 4.83
N LEU A 462 29.04 -7.65 4.90
CA LEU A 462 28.26 -7.77 6.13
C LEU A 462 28.37 -9.20 6.65
N ASN A 463 29.12 -9.39 7.74
CA ASN A 463 29.25 -10.70 8.39
C ASN A 463 28.16 -10.87 9.43
N VAL A 464 27.39 -11.95 9.33
CA VAL A 464 26.24 -12.21 10.19
C VAL A 464 26.70 -12.60 11.59
N THR A 465 26.34 -11.81 12.59
CA THR A 465 26.69 -12.03 14.01
C THR A 465 25.55 -12.68 14.77
N SER A 466 24.30 -12.50 14.32
CA SER A 466 23.10 -13.13 14.88
C SER A 466 22.13 -13.47 13.74
N ALA A 467 21.48 -14.63 13.82
CA ALA A 467 20.43 -15.05 12.90
C ALA A 467 19.42 -15.93 13.67
N ILE A 468 18.26 -15.37 13.99
CA ILE A 468 17.22 -16.03 14.78
C ILE A 468 16.03 -16.33 13.86
N VAL A 469 15.76 -17.61 13.62
CA VAL A 469 14.64 -18.06 12.80
C VAL A 469 13.37 -18.16 13.65
N ALA A 470 12.27 -17.60 13.14
CA ALA A 470 10.97 -17.64 13.79
C ALA A 470 10.41 -19.08 13.86
N ALA A 471 9.71 -19.39 14.96
CA ALA A 471 9.11 -20.71 15.19
C ALA A 471 7.88 -20.99 14.30
N SER A 472 7.27 -19.94 13.74
CA SER A 472 6.12 -20.02 12.84
C SER A 472 6.43 -19.36 11.50
N LYS A 473 5.63 -19.73 10.49
CA LYS A 473 5.71 -19.11 9.17
C LYS A 473 4.85 -17.86 9.14
N TYR A 474 5.41 -16.80 8.58
CA TYR A 474 4.70 -15.62 8.12
C TYR A 474 4.70 -15.64 6.60
N GLU A 475 3.53 -15.63 5.98
CA GLU A 475 3.43 -15.61 4.51
C GLU A 475 4.26 -16.73 3.86
N GLY A 476 4.11 -17.97 4.35
CA GLY A 476 4.84 -19.15 3.86
C GLY A 476 6.31 -19.25 4.28
N VAL A 477 6.88 -18.25 4.95
CA VAL A 477 8.31 -18.18 5.29
C VAL A 477 8.53 -18.12 6.81
N ALA A 478 9.41 -18.98 7.34
CA ALA A 478 9.92 -18.84 8.70
C ALA A 478 10.96 -17.72 8.72
N ARG A 479 10.54 -16.49 9.07
CA ARG A 479 11.38 -15.29 8.93
C ARG A 479 12.62 -15.34 9.83
N SER A 480 13.67 -14.64 9.42
CA SER A 480 14.93 -14.52 10.15
C SER A 480 15.13 -13.09 10.66
N THR A 481 15.41 -12.92 11.95
CA THR A 481 15.93 -11.66 12.52
C THR A 481 17.45 -11.73 12.51
N VAL A 482 18.08 -10.80 11.80
CA VAL A 482 19.52 -10.83 11.53
C VAL A 482 20.19 -9.61 12.15
N GLU A 483 21.43 -9.79 12.63
CA GLU A 483 22.37 -8.72 12.95
C GLU A 483 23.68 -8.98 12.20
N SER A 484 24.37 -7.94 11.78
CA SER A 484 25.66 -8.07 11.10
C SER A 484 26.71 -7.03 11.52
N ALA A 485 27.96 -7.35 11.25
CA ALA A 485 29.11 -6.47 11.42
C ALA A 485 29.81 -6.22 10.07
N ILE A 486 30.23 -4.98 9.84
CA ILE A 486 30.93 -4.57 8.63
C ILE A 486 32.39 -5.06 8.66
N VAL A 487 32.84 -5.66 7.56
CA VAL A 487 34.24 -5.99 7.31
C VAL A 487 34.65 -5.49 5.93
N LYS A 488 35.75 -4.74 5.86
CA LYS A 488 36.34 -4.33 4.59
C LYS A 488 37.18 -5.45 3.99
N LYS A 489 36.98 -5.74 2.71
CA LYS A 489 37.77 -6.74 1.98
C LYS A 489 37.77 -6.47 0.49
N GLU A 490 38.78 -7.00 -0.19
CA GLU A 490 38.78 -7.12 -1.64
C GLU A 490 37.89 -8.29 -2.06
N VAL A 491 37.01 -8.06 -3.03
CA VAL A 491 36.20 -9.10 -3.66
C VAL A 491 36.40 -9.11 -5.17
N LYS A 492 36.17 -10.27 -5.79
CA LYS A 492 36.07 -10.40 -7.23
C LYS A 492 34.72 -10.99 -7.59
N ILE A 493 33.90 -10.23 -8.33
CA ILE A 493 32.61 -10.67 -8.84
C ILE A 493 32.74 -10.89 -10.35
N PRO A 494 32.59 -12.13 -10.86
CA PRO A 494 32.75 -12.40 -12.27
C PRO A 494 31.76 -11.64 -13.16
N ALA A 495 32.12 -11.47 -14.43
CA ALA A 495 31.21 -11.01 -15.48
C ALA A 495 29.88 -11.79 -15.44
N GLY A 496 28.77 -11.07 -15.66
CA GLY A 496 27.42 -11.57 -15.48
C GLY A 496 26.85 -11.40 -14.06
N GLY A 497 27.67 -10.97 -13.09
CA GLY A 497 27.19 -10.48 -11.80
C GLY A 497 26.35 -9.21 -11.94
N PHE A 498 25.85 -8.68 -10.83
CA PHE A 498 24.92 -7.56 -10.83
C PHE A 498 25.48 -6.36 -10.08
N TRP A 499 25.26 -5.17 -10.65
CA TRP A 499 25.59 -3.87 -10.07
C TRP A 499 24.31 -3.06 -9.92
N VAL A 500 24.03 -2.63 -8.71
CA VAL A 500 22.86 -1.82 -8.36
C VAL A 500 23.37 -0.49 -7.82
N SER A 501 23.54 0.49 -8.69
CA SER A 501 23.90 1.85 -8.25
C SER A 501 22.81 2.38 -7.33
N THR A 502 23.21 3.04 -6.26
CA THR A 502 22.24 3.73 -5.40
C THR A 502 21.85 5.10 -5.96
N ARG A 503 22.51 5.59 -7.01
CA ARG A 503 22.23 6.87 -7.69
C ARG A 503 21.03 6.77 -8.63
N GLN A 504 19.88 6.41 -8.09
CA GLN A 504 18.62 6.28 -8.82
C GLN A 504 17.42 6.52 -7.91
N LYS A 505 16.30 6.99 -8.48
CA LYS A 505 15.10 7.35 -7.71
C LYS A 505 14.48 6.17 -6.94
N ASN A 506 14.65 4.93 -7.42
CA ASN A 506 14.06 3.74 -6.80
C ASN A 506 15.02 3.05 -5.79
N ALA A 507 16.16 3.67 -5.45
CA ALA A 507 17.17 3.03 -4.60
C ALA A 507 16.69 2.73 -3.17
N ALA A 508 15.66 3.44 -2.68
CA ALA A 508 15.08 3.18 -1.37
C ALA A 508 14.56 1.73 -1.24
N HIS A 509 14.02 1.15 -2.31
CA HIS A 509 13.62 -0.26 -2.33
C HIS A 509 14.82 -1.21 -2.18
N ALA A 510 15.98 -0.86 -2.76
CA ALA A 510 17.20 -1.64 -2.58
C ALA A 510 17.72 -1.55 -1.13
N PHE A 511 17.63 -0.37 -0.49
CA PHE A 511 18.06 -0.19 0.90
C PHE A 511 17.31 -1.11 1.86
N VAL A 512 15.97 -1.13 1.75
CA VAL A 512 15.13 -1.94 2.65
C VAL A 512 15.20 -3.44 2.37
N THR A 513 15.58 -3.85 1.15
CA THR A 513 15.63 -5.28 0.76
C THR A 513 17.02 -5.90 0.85
N LEU A 514 18.09 -5.14 0.61
CA LEU A 514 19.46 -5.64 0.55
C LEU A 514 20.24 -5.47 1.86
N GLU A 515 19.79 -4.66 2.81
CA GLU A 515 20.40 -4.59 4.14
C GLU A 515 19.77 -5.67 5.05
N PRO A 516 20.55 -6.62 5.60
CA PRO A 516 20.03 -7.85 6.19
C PRO A 516 19.24 -7.67 7.49
N GLU A 517 19.44 -6.57 8.22
CA GLU A 517 18.72 -6.29 9.48
C GLU A 517 17.33 -5.70 9.28
N GLY A 518 16.99 -5.27 8.05
CA GLY A 518 15.66 -4.75 7.75
C GLY A 518 14.60 -5.85 7.89
N ILE A 519 13.48 -5.55 8.54
CA ILE A 519 12.37 -6.50 8.75
C ILE A 519 11.72 -7.01 7.46
N ASP A 520 11.94 -6.29 6.36
CA ASP A 520 11.44 -6.62 5.03
C ASP A 520 12.56 -7.01 4.05
N SER A 521 13.74 -7.33 4.58
CA SER A 521 14.92 -7.69 3.80
C SER A 521 14.83 -9.08 3.16
N TYR A 522 15.66 -9.32 2.13
CA TYR A 522 15.83 -10.64 1.54
C TYR A 522 16.45 -11.64 2.50
N ALA A 523 17.23 -11.19 3.49
CA ALA A 523 17.68 -12.05 4.58
C ALA A 523 16.50 -12.49 5.46
N THR A 524 15.65 -11.55 5.86
CA THR A 524 14.48 -11.84 6.71
C THR A 524 13.49 -12.79 6.04
N PHE A 525 13.28 -12.67 4.73
CA PHE A 525 12.43 -13.58 3.97
C PHE A 525 13.16 -14.83 3.44
N ASN A 526 14.40 -15.08 3.84
CA ASN A 526 15.24 -16.20 3.39
C ASN A 526 15.35 -16.34 1.85
N ILE A 527 15.21 -15.23 1.13
CA ILE A 527 15.56 -15.15 -0.30
C ILE A 527 17.09 -15.16 -0.44
N LEU A 528 17.77 -14.49 0.50
CA LEU A 528 19.20 -14.59 0.75
C LEU A 528 19.40 -15.24 2.13
N PRO A 529 19.31 -16.58 2.23
CA PRO A 529 19.40 -17.28 3.50
C PRO A 529 20.80 -17.16 4.12
N VAL A 530 20.85 -17.03 5.45
CA VAL A 530 22.10 -16.89 6.21
C VAL A 530 22.05 -17.61 7.55
N ASN A 531 23.22 -18.00 8.05
CA ASN A 531 23.48 -18.47 9.40
C ASN A 531 24.45 -17.55 10.14
N VAL A 532 24.55 -17.71 11.45
CA VAL A 532 25.60 -17.05 12.25
C VAL A 532 26.98 -17.44 11.73
N GLY A 533 27.82 -16.44 11.46
CA GLY A 533 29.16 -16.60 10.91
C GLY A 533 29.23 -16.55 9.38
N ASP A 534 28.09 -16.58 8.68
CA ASP A 534 28.07 -16.41 7.23
C ASP A 534 28.43 -14.97 6.83
N GLU A 535 29.12 -14.83 5.71
CA GLU A 535 29.26 -13.55 5.01
C GLU A 535 28.01 -13.36 4.11
N TYR A 536 27.29 -12.26 4.28
CA TYR A 536 26.10 -11.95 3.49
C TYR A 536 26.47 -11.73 2.01
N PRO A 537 25.78 -12.34 1.03
CA PRO A 537 26.25 -12.41 -0.35
C PRO A 537 25.92 -11.16 -1.18
N VAL A 538 25.80 -10.00 -0.53
CA VAL A 538 25.62 -8.69 -1.15
C VAL A 538 26.65 -7.74 -0.56
N TYR A 539 27.46 -7.15 -1.44
CA TYR A 539 28.58 -6.31 -1.05
C TYR A 539 28.27 -4.84 -1.30
N ARG A 540 28.68 -3.98 -0.37
CA ARG A 540 28.50 -2.53 -0.43
C ARG A 540 29.77 -1.90 -0.99
N VAL A 541 29.68 -1.33 -2.19
CA VAL A 541 30.77 -0.56 -2.80
C VAL A 541 30.67 0.86 -2.26
N MET A 542 31.72 1.35 -1.60
CA MET A 542 31.77 2.71 -1.05
C MET A 542 32.41 3.66 -2.05
N GLY A 543 31.94 4.91 -2.08
CA GLY A 543 32.41 5.97 -2.98
C GLY A 543 33.51 6.85 -2.41
#